data_AF-A0A354F847-F1
#
_entry.id   AF-A0A354F847-F1
#
_cell.length_a   1.000
_cell.length_b   1.000
_cell.length_c   1.000
_cell.angle_alpha   90.00
_cell.angle_beta   90.00
_cell.angle_gamma   90.00
#
_symmetry.space_group_name_H-M   'P 1'
#
loop_
_entity.id
_entity.type
_entity.pdbx_description
1 polymer ?
#
loop_
_entity_poly.entity_id
_entity_poly.type
_entity_poly.pdbx_seq_one_letter_code
_entity_poly.pdbx_strand_id
1 'polypeptide(L)'
;ALEALREAMSDGLIRHVGFSSHGPVEIILKAMETGEFESVNVHYYYFNQRNFPVLKRAAELDMGVLIISPTDKGGQLHKSPQYLKELTYPYHPITINHRFLLSHPEITTVTVGASHPDEFAPHIKALENDGPLTEEEQEIIERLDSQYKKLGSTFCTLCHKCLPCPEQINIPEVLRLRNLALAFDMVEFGKYRYKMFENADHWFGGRKAIYCTKCNECLPRCPEELNIPVLLFETHDMLYKEEGKKKWSD
;
A
#
# COMPACT_ATOMS: atom_id res chain seq x y z
N ALA A 1 22.31 -6.97 -17.43
CA ALA A 1 21.51 -5.76 -17.10
C ALA A 1 22.39 -4.68 -16.47
N LEU A 2 23.00 -4.91 -15.30
CA LEU A 2 23.88 -3.91 -14.64
C LEU A 2 25.07 -3.47 -15.50
N GLU A 3 25.71 -4.37 -16.23
CA GLU A 3 26.82 -4.02 -17.13
C GLU A 3 26.41 -3.01 -18.21
N ALA A 4 25.27 -3.25 -18.88
CA ALA A 4 24.72 -2.31 -19.86
C ALA A 4 24.32 -0.96 -19.24
N LEU A 5 23.84 -0.95 -17.98
CA LEU A 5 23.55 0.30 -17.26
C LEU A 5 24.83 1.08 -16.98
N ARG A 6 25.92 0.41 -16.59
CA ARG A 6 27.22 1.04 -16.35
C ARG A 6 27.84 1.61 -17.62
N GLU A 7 27.74 0.89 -18.73
CA GLU A 7 28.15 1.39 -20.05
C GLU A 7 27.37 2.64 -20.43
N ALA A 8 26.03 2.61 -20.31
CA ALA A 8 25.19 3.78 -20.59
C ALA A 8 25.48 4.98 -19.67
N MET A 9 25.91 4.76 -18.42
CA MET A 9 26.39 5.84 -17.55
C MET A 9 27.75 6.39 -18.01
N SER A 10 28.69 5.52 -18.37
CA SER A 10 30.00 5.92 -18.90
C SER A 10 29.88 6.74 -20.19
N ASP A 11 28.91 6.39 -21.03
CA ASP A 11 28.59 7.11 -22.27
C ASP A 11 27.77 8.40 -22.03
N GLY A 12 27.39 8.70 -20.78
CA GLY A 12 26.63 9.89 -20.41
C GLY A 12 25.15 9.86 -20.81
N LEU A 13 24.62 8.72 -21.23
CA LEU A 13 23.21 8.53 -21.59
C LEU A 13 22.29 8.49 -20.37
N ILE A 14 22.81 7.99 -19.24
CA ILE A 14 22.11 7.89 -17.96
C ILE A 14 22.93 8.62 -16.90
N ARG A 15 22.27 9.46 -16.10
CA ARG A 15 22.92 10.19 -14.99
C ARG A 15 22.85 9.45 -13.66
N HIS A 16 21.73 8.77 -13.41
CA HIS A 16 21.47 8.08 -12.15
C HIS A 16 20.74 6.76 -12.41
N VAL A 17 21.06 5.73 -11.64
CA VAL A 17 20.43 4.41 -11.74
C VAL A 17 19.66 4.10 -10.47
N GLY A 18 18.39 3.71 -10.61
CA GLY A 18 17.54 3.29 -9.50
C GLY A 18 16.78 2.02 -9.83
N PHE A 19 16.05 1.49 -8.86
CA PHE A 19 15.20 0.31 -9.06
C PHE A 19 13.80 0.51 -8.45
N SER A 20 12.83 -0.24 -8.97
CA SER A 20 11.48 -0.32 -8.42
C SER A 20 11.17 -1.76 -8.00
N SER A 21 10.32 -1.95 -6.99
CA SER A 21 9.96 -3.29 -6.55
C SER A 21 8.61 -3.38 -5.84
N HIS A 22 7.89 -4.47 -6.13
CA HIS A 22 6.74 -4.94 -5.36
C HIS A 22 7.10 -6.13 -4.44
N GLY A 23 8.39 -6.50 -4.42
CA GLY A 23 8.87 -7.69 -3.73
C GLY A 23 8.84 -7.57 -2.20
N PRO A 24 9.25 -8.64 -1.50
CA PRO A 24 9.42 -8.61 -0.06
C PRO A 24 10.43 -7.55 0.39
N VAL A 25 10.19 -6.95 1.57
CA VAL A 25 11.06 -5.91 2.16
C VAL A 25 12.51 -6.40 2.24
N GLU A 26 12.72 -7.66 2.60
CA GLU A 26 14.04 -8.28 2.74
C GLU A 26 14.79 -8.34 1.41
N ILE A 27 14.08 -8.52 0.30
CA ILE A 27 14.68 -8.53 -1.04
C ILE A 27 15.02 -7.11 -1.50
N ILE A 28 14.14 -6.14 -1.19
CA ILE A 28 14.37 -4.72 -1.48
C ILE A 28 15.60 -4.23 -0.74
N LEU A 29 15.70 -4.51 0.57
CA LEU A 29 16.86 -4.16 1.39
C LEU A 29 18.14 -4.79 0.82
N LYS A 30 18.12 -6.09 0.47
CA LYS A 30 19.28 -6.74 -0.16
C LYS A 30 19.71 -6.09 -1.47
N ALA A 31 18.76 -5.60 -2.28
CA ALA A 31 19.09 -4.87 -3.51
C ALA A 31 19.77 -3.52 -3.22
N MET A 32 19.33 -2.81 -2.19
CA MET A 32 19.96 -1.55 -1.75
C MET A 32 21.40 -1.77 -1.28
N GLU A 33 21.66 -2.84 -0.53
CA GLU A 33 23.01 -3.19 -0.04
C GLU A 33 24.02 -3.54 -1.13
N THR A 34 23.58 -3.71 -2.38
CA THR A 34 24.51 -3.96 -3.49
C THR A 34 25.37 -2.74 -3.82
N GLY A 35 24.92 -1.52 -3.47
CA GLY A 35 25.57 -0.26 -3.83
C GLY A 35 25.46 0.10 -5.32
N GLU A 36 24.63 -0.63 -6.08
CA GLU A 36 24.47 -0.43 -7.53
C GLU A 36 23.44 0.65 -7.89
N PHE A 37 22.68 1.14 -6.92
CA PHE A 37 21.52 2.00 -7.13
C PHE A 37 21.56 3.24 -6.22
N GLU A 38 21.19 4.38 -6.79
CA GLU A 38 21.12 5.69 -6.12
C GLU A 38 19.69 6.04 -5.68
N SER A 39 18.68 5.30 -6.16
CA SER A 39 17.29 5.52 -5.78
C SER A 39 16.45 4.24 -5.76
N VAL A 40 15.39 4.27 -4.97
CA VAL A 40 14.39 3.21 -4.86
C VAL A 40 12.99 3.77 -5.06
N ASN A 41 12.18 3.04 -5.84
CA ASN A 41 10.78 3.33 -6.07
C ASN A 41 9.89 2.25 -5.45
N VAL A 42 9.10 2.61 -4.44
CA VAL A 42 8.27 1.69 -3.64
C VAL A 42 6.88 2.26 -3.35
N HIS A 43 5.96 1.39 -2.96
CA HIS A 43 4.69 1.82 -2.35
C HIS A 43 4.87 2.07 -0.85
N TYR A 44 4.47 3.25 -0.40
CA TYR A 44 4.31 3.61 1.00
C TYR A 44 3.26 4.71 1.07
N TYR A 45 2.29 4.60 1.98
CA TYR A 45 1.21 5.57 2.22
C TYR A 45 0.49 5.21 3.52
N TYR A 46 -0.36 6.10 4.03
CA TYR A 46 -0.99 5.92 5.34
C TYR A 46 -1.65 4.51 5.49
N PHE A 47 -2.33 4.05 4.44
CA PHE A 47 -3.05 2.78 4.40
C PHE A 47 -2.19 1.53 4.07
N ASN A 48 -0.88 1.69 3.84
CA ASN A 48 0.06 0.58 3.64
C ASN A 48 1.50 1.03 3.95
N GLN A 49 1.95 0.71 5.15
CA GLN A 49 3.23 1.16 5.69
C GLN A 49 4.30 0.06 5.72
N ARG A 50 4.07 -1.07 5.02
CA ARG A 50 4.99 -2.23 4.99
C ARG A 50 6.44 -1.85 4.70
N ASN A 51 6.66 -0.88 3.82
CA ASN A 51 7.98 -0.46 3.37
C ASN A 51 8.66 0.59 4.26
N PHE A 52 8.15 0.86 5.48
CA PHE A 52 8.84 1.78 6.40
C PHE A 52 10.32 1.42 6.65
N PRO A 53 10.74 0.15 6.79
CA PRO A 53 12.15 -0.19 6.90
C PRO A 53 12.98 0.19 5.67
N VAL A 54 12.38 0.20 4.47
CA VAL A 54 13.06 0.61 3.23
C VAL A 54 13.36 2.11 3.26
N LEU A 55 12.42 2.93 3.74
CA LEU A 55 12.61 4.38 3.88
C LEU A 55 13.78 4.69 4.83
N LYS A 56 13.80 4.06 6.01
CA LYS A 56 14.91 4.24 6.96
C LYS A 56 16.25 3.86 6.35
N ARG A 57 16.30 2.70 5.67
CA ARG A 57 17.53 2.23 5.07
C ARG A 57 18.00 3.13 3.92
N ALA A 58 17.07 3.70 3.16
CA ALA A 58 17.41 4.64 2.10
C ALA A 58 18.07 5.90 2.65
N ALA A 59 17.58 6.44 3.77
CA ALA A 59 18.20 7.58 4.43
C ALA A 59 19.61 7.26 4.95
N GLU A 60 19.84 6.07 5.50
CA GLU A 60 21.18 5.62 5.94
C GLU A 60 22.18 5.47 4.77
N LEU A 61 21.67 5.21 3.56
CA LEU A 61 22.47 5.00 2.35
C LEU A 61 22.54 6.23 1.44
N ASP A 62 21.95 7.37 1.84
CA ASP A 62 21.80 8.57 1.01
C ASP A 62 21.13 8.28 -0.36
N MET A 63 20.12 7.42 -0.35
CA MET A 63 19.37 7.03 -1.55
C MET A 63 18.10 7.87 -1.71
N GLY A 64 17.80 8.26 -2.96
CA GLY A 64 16.52 8.88 -3.30
C GLY A 64 15.35 7.90 -3.13
N VAL A 65 14.24 8.37 -2.58
CA VAL A 65 13.01 7.58 -2.37
C VAL A 65 11.86 8.17 -3.15
N LEU A 66 11.38 7.41 -4.13
CA LEU A 66 10.18 7.74 -4.90
C LEU A 66 9.00 6.90 -4.43
N ILE A 67 7.89 7.57 -4.08
CA ILE A 67 6.63 6.92 -3.73
C ILE A 67 5.70 6.89 -4.94
N ILE A 68 5.44 5.68 -5.44
CA ILE A 68 4.61 5.46 -6.64
C ILE A 68 3.13 5.25 -6.30
N SER A 69 2.29 5.96 -7.05
CA SER A 69 0.83 5.85 -7.06
C SER A 69 0.16 5.92 -5.68
N PRO A 70 0.56 6.83 -4.77
CA PRO A 70 0.05 6.86 -3.39
C PRO A 70 -1.46 7.14 -3.31
N THR A 71 -2.03 7.80 -4.30
CA THR A 71 -3.46 8.14 -4.34
C THR A 71 -4.33 7.01 -4.89
N ASP A 72 -3.88 6.34 -5.95
CA ASP A 72 -4.62 5.21 -6.54
C ASP A 72 -4.45 3.94 -5.72
N LYS A 73 -3.20 3.54 -5.44
CA LYS A 73 -2.91 2.32 -4.67
C LYS A 73 -3.12 2.50 -3.16
N GLY A 74 -3.15 3.74 -2.68
CA GLY A 74 -3.53 4.09 -1.31
C GLY A 74 -5.03 4.12 -1.04
N GLY A 75 -5.87 3.63 -1.96
CA GLY A 75 -7.31 3.50 -1.68
C GLY A 75 -8.22 4.16 -2.70
N GLN A 76 -7.74 4.43 -3.92
CA GLN A 76 -8.48 5.21 -4.92
C GLN A 76 -9.05 6.50 -4.32
N LEU A 77 -8.19 7.32 -3.69
CA LEU A 77 -8.64 8.44 -2.86
C LEU A 77 -9.40 9.53 -3.63
N HIS A 78 -9.29 9.55 -4.97
CA HIS A 78 -10.14 10.36 -5.86
C HIS A 78 -11.62 9.96 -5.81
N LYS A 79 -11.91 8.70 -5.44
CA LYS A 79 -13.25 8.13 -5.20
C LYS A 79 -13.45 7.74 -3.72
N SER A 80 -12.86 8.51 -2.81
CA SER A 80 -12.97 8.22 -1.37
C SER A 80 -14.44 8.11 -0.93
N PRO A 81 -14.79 7.12 -0.10
CA PRO A 81 -16.12 7.02 0.48
C PRO A 81 -16.41 8.24 1.36
N GLN A 82 -17.69 8.56 1.52
CA GLN A 82 -18.12 9.72 2.30
C GLN A 82 -17.61 9.66 3.75
N TYR A 83 -17.60 8.47 4.34
CA TYR A 83 -17.09 8.26 5.69
C TYR A 83 -15.62 8.66 5.85
N LEU A 84 -14.75 8.30 4.89
CA LEU A 84 -13.35 8.72 4.93
C LEU A 84 -13.20 10.25 4.78
N LYS A 85 -14.03 10.89 3.96
CA LYS A 85 -14.02 12.36 3.81
C LYS A 85 -14.40 13.06 5.12
N GLU A 86 -15.37 12.51 5.86
CA GLU A 86 -15.76 13.02 7.18
C GLU A 86 -14.66 12.86 8.21
N LEU A 87 -13.94 11.72 8.17
CA LEU A 87 -12.80 11.49 9.06
C LEU A 87 -11.66 12.46 8.78
N THR A 88 -11.40 12.84 7.53
CA THR A 88 -10.30 13.74 7.17
C THR A 88 -10.66 15.22 7.13
N TYR A 89 -11.93 15.58 7.37
CA TYR A 89 -12.38 16.97 7.37
C TYR A 89 -11.58 17.80 8.40
N PRO A 90 -11.12 19.03 8.03
CA PRO A 90 -11.51 19.82 6.86
C PRO A 90 -10.74 19.53 5.56
N TYR A 91 -9.79 18.61 5.57
CA TYR A 91 -8.97 18.29 4.41
C TYR A 91 -9.55 17.16 3.56
N HIS A 92 -9.21 17.19 2.28
CA HIS A 92 -9.48 16.06 1.39
C HIS A 92 -8.60 14.86 1.78
N PRO A 93 -9.06 13.60 1.67
CA PRO A 93 -8.25 12.42 1.99
C PRO A 93 -6.90 12.36 1.23
N ILE A 94 -6.88 12.84 -0.02
CA ILE A 94 -5.63 12.99 -0.80
C ILE A 94 -4.64 13.92 -0.09
N THR A 95 -5.12 15.07 0.41
CA THR A 95 -4.28 16.05 1.09
C THR A 95 -3.66 15.44 2.34
N ILE A 96 -4.44 14.77 3.18
CA ILE A 96 -3.92 14.10 4.39
C ILE A 96 -2.94 12.98 4.05
N ASN A 97 -3.24 12.16 3.05
CA ASN A 97 -2.31 11.10 2.64
C ASN A 97 -0.99 11.67 2.10
N HIS A 98 -1.03 12.81 1.39
CA HIS A 98 0.19 13.48 0.91
C HIS A 98 0.95 14.16 2.05
N ARG A 99 0.26 14.80 3.00
CA ARG A 99 0.89 15.38 4.20
C ARG A 99 1.55 14.31 5.07
N PHE A 100 0.91 13.15 5.24
CA PHE A 100 1.54 11.98 5.86
C PHE A 100 2.86 11.62 5.17
N LEU A 101 2.88 11.54 3.84
CA LEU A 101 4.10 11.26 3.09
C LEU A 101 5.16 12.36 3.23
N LEU A 102 4.78 13.62 3.05
CA LEU A 102 5.71 14.75 3.13
C LEU A 102 6.29 14.93 4.53
N SER A 103 5.58 14.48 5.58
CA SER A 103 6.10 14.49 6.95
C SER A 103 7.25 13.51 7.21
N HIS A 104 7.50 12.57 6.28
CA HIS A 104 8.65 11.67 6.32
C HIS A 104 9.85 12.26 5.57
N PRO A 105 10.89 12.74 6.28
CA PRO A 105 12.04 13.38 5.62
C PRO A 105 12.85 12.43 4.74
N GLU A 106 12.67 11.11 4.88
CA GLU A 106 13.31 10.11 4.03
C GLU A 106 12.71 10.05 2.61
N ILE A 107 11.53 10.64 2.38
CA ILE A 107 10.84 10.62 1.09
C ILE A 107 11.28 11.81 0.24
N THR A 108 12.00 11.56 -0.86
CA THR A 108 12.48 12.61 -1.76
C THR A 108 11.49 12.99 -2.85
N THR A 109 10.58 12.09 -3.23
CA THR A 109 9.62 12.33 -4.32
C THR A 109 8.31 11.59 -4.11
N VAL A 110 7.20 12.33 -4.20
CA VAL A 110 5.84 11.78 -4.18
C VAL A 110 5.21 11.94 -5.55
N THR A 111 4.76 10.83 -6.15
CA THR A 111 4.05 10.92 -7.45
C THR A 111 2.62 11.40 -7.28
N VAL A 112 2.18 12.24 -8.20
CA VAL A 112 0.79 12.69 -8.32
C VAL A 112 0.18 12.07 -9.56
N GLY A 113 -1.00 11.47 -9.41
CA GLY A 113 -1.77 10.91 -10.51
C GLY A 113 -3.12 11.60 -10.57
N ALA A 114 -3.37 12.31 -11.68
CA ALA A 114 -4.62 12.98 -11.97
C ALA A 114 -4.98 12.73 -13.45
N SER A 115 -6.24 12.41 -13.71
CA SER A 115 -6.78 12.17 -15.06
C SER A 115 -7.31 13.45 -15.70
N HIS A 116 -7.61 14.46 -14.90
CA HIS A 116 -8.06 15.78 -15.36
C HIS A 116 -7.52 16.90 -14.46
N PRO A 117 -7.39 18.14 -14.97
CA PRO A 117 -6.84 19.27 -14.22
C PRO A 117 -7.51 19.51 -12.86
N ASP A 118 -8.82 19.30 -12.76
CA ASP A 118 -9.57 19.54 -11.52
C ASP A 118 -9.22 18.58 -10.38
N GLU A 119 -8.58 17.43 -10.68
CA GLU A 119 -8.10 16.48 -9.67
C GLU A 119 -6.84 16.97 -8.94
N PHE A 120 -6.12 17.99 -9.45
CA PHE A 120 -4.88 18.47 -8.83
C PHE A 120 -5.09 19.27 -7.54
N ALA A 121 -6.25 19.90 -7.36
CA ALA A 121 -6.51 20.82 -6.24
C ALA A 121 -6.11 20.23 -4.87
N PRO A 122 -6.57 19.03 -4.46
CA PRO A 122 -6.21 18.47 -3.16
C PRO A 122 -4.73 18.03 -3.07
N HIS A 123 -4.07 17.75 -4.20
CA HIS A 123 -2.64 17.47 -4.23
C HIS A 123 -1.81 18.74 -3.99
N ILE A 124 -2.16 19.83 -4.70
CA ILE A 124 -1.49 21.13 -4.56
C ILE A 124 -1.65 21.64 -3.13
N LYS A 125 -2.84 21.44 -2.53
CA LYS A 125 -3.08 21.83 -1.13
C LYS A 125 -2.09 21.18 -0.15
N ALA A 126 -1.65 19.95 -0.40
CA ALA A 126 -0.66 19.28 0.45
C ALA A 126 0.74 19.88 0.34
N LEU A 127 1.06 20.56 -0.78
CA LEU A 127 2.37 21.17 -1.03
C LEU A 127 2.56 22.53 -0.34
N GLU A 128 1.51 23.07 0.30
CA GLU A 128 1.63 24.30 1.08
C GLU A 128 2.51 24.14 2.33
N ASN A 129 2.78 22.89 2.74
CA ASN A 129 3.69 22.55 3.82
C ASN A 129 4.34 21.20 3.50
N ASP A 130 5.66 21.08 3.62
CA ASP A 130 6.45 19.86 3.44
C ASP A 130 7.20 19.44 4.71
N GLY A 131 6.96 20.12 5.84
CA GLY A 131 7.50 19.78 7.15
C GLY A 131 6.64 18.78 7.92
N PRO A 132 6.92 18.61 9.24
CA PRO A 132 6.14 17.77 10.13
C PRO A 132 4.63 18.04 10.07
N LEU A 133 3.83 17.04 10.42
CA LEU A 133 2.38 17.20 10.52
C LEU A 133 2.03 18.31 11.51
N THR A 134 1.09 19.18 11.15
CA THR A 134 0.51 20.17 12.07
C THR A 134 -0.33 19.47 13.15
N GLU A 135 -0.68 20.18 14.21
CA GLU A 135 -1.55 19.62 15.27
C GLU A 135 -2.89 19.12 14.71
N GLU A 136 -3.54 19.89 13.83
CA GLU A 136 -4.80 19.49 13.17
C GLU A 136 -4.62 18.25 12.27
N GLU A 137 -3.50 18.16 11.55
CA GLU A 137 -3.18 16.99 10.74
C GLU A 137 -2.92 15.75 11.61
N GLN A 138 -2.24 15.90 12.75
CA GLN A 138 -1.99 14.84 13.72
C GLN A 138 -3.30 14.32 14.32
N GLU A 139 -4.20 15.21 14.73
CA GLU A 139 -5.53 14.84 15.24
C GLU A 139 -6.34 14.02 14.21
N ILE A 140 -6.21 14.35 12.92
CA ILE A 140 -6.84 13.57 11.84
C ILE A 140 -6.21 12.19 11.71
N ILE A 141 -4.87 12.08 11.77
CA ILE A 141 -4.18 10.79 11.75
C ILE A 141 -4.61 9.93 12.96
N GLU A 142 -4.68 10.50 14.16
CA GLU A 142 -5.17 9.80 15.35
C GLU A 142 -6.62 9.35 15.21
N ARG A 143 -7.47 10.18 14.57
CA ARG A 143 -8.86 9.81 14.27
C ARG A 143 -8.94 8.63 13.30
N LEU A 144 -8.07 8.58 12.29
CA LEU A 144 -7.98 7.45 11.37
C LEU A 144 -7.47 6.19 12.11
N ASP A 145 -6.44 6.32 12.94
CA ASP A 145 -5.91 5.23 13.76
C ASP A 145 -6.96 4.67 14.73
N SER A 146 -7.81 5.53 15.28
CA SER A 146 -8.92 5.13 16.14
C SER A 146 -9.93 4.24 15.41
N GLN A 147 -10.08 4.36 14.08
CA GLN A 147 -10.97 3.47 13.33
C GLN A 147 -10.40 2.06 13.23
N TYR A 148 -9.08 1.91 13.06
CA TYR A 148 -8.46 0.59 13.14
C TYR A 148 -8.64 -0.04 14.52
N LYS A 149 -8.53 0.75 15.61
CA LYS A 149 -8.74 0.26 16.98
C LYS A 149 -10.16 -0.29 17.20
N LYS A 150 -11.18 0.25 16.52
CA LYS A 150 -12.56 -0.25 16.59
C LYS A 150 -12.75 -1.65 16.00
N LEU A 151 -11.81 -2.14 15.18
CA LEU A 151 -11.83 -3.52 14.68
C LEU A 151 -11.51 -4.55 15.77
N GLY A 152 -11.00 -4.11 16.92
CA GLY A 152 -10.80 -4.91 18.12
C GLY A 152 -9.97 -6.17 17.85
N SER A 153 -10.45 -7.31 18.35
CA SER A 153 -9.82 -8.63 18.19
C SER A 153 -9.80 -9.16 16.76
N THR A 154 -10.29 -8.40 15.76
CA THR A 154 -10.21 -8.76 14.35
C THR A 154 -9.22 -7.91 13.56
N PHE A 155 -8.50 -7.00 14.22
CA PHE A 155 -7.54 -6.12 13.58
C PHE A 155 -6.24 -6.85 13.20
N CYS A 156 -5.94 -6.90 11.90
CA CYS A 156 -4.63 -7.37 11.43
C CYS A 156 -3.61 -6.24 11.38
N THR A 157 -2.52 -6.36 12.14
CA THR A 157 -1.40 -5.40 12.16
C THR A 157 -0.45 -5.51 10.97
N LEU A 158 -0.72 -6.42 10.03
CA LEU A 158 0.10 -6.65 8.82
C LEU A 158 1.57 -7.01 9.12
N CYS A 159 1.83 -7.75 10.20
CA CYS A 159 3.18 -8.18 10.57
C CYS A 159 3.79 -9.28 9.67
N HIS A 160 3.02 -9.84 8.73
CA HIS A 160 3.41 -10.89 7.78
C HIS A 160 3.84 -12.26 8.37
N LYS A 161 3.85 -12.41 9.71
CA LYS A 161 4.27 -13.65 10.38
C LYS A 161 3.41 -14.89 10.03
N CYS A 162 2.17 -14.69 9.58
CA CYS A 162 1.28 -15.77 9.14
C CYS A 162 1.74 -16.50 7.87
N LEU A 163 2.72 -15.96 7.14
CA LEU A 163 3.27 -16.55 5.93
C LEU A 163 4.42 -17.54 6.23
N PRO A 164 4.75 -18.48 5.33
CA PRO A 164 4.00 -18.83 4.11
C PRO A 164 2.70 -19.58 4.43
N CYS A 165 1.67 -19.36 3.60
CA CYS A 165 0.44 -20.15 3.59
C CYS A 165 0.59 -21.31 2.57
N PRO A 166 0.31 -22.57 2.92
CA PRO A 166 0.38 -23.70 1.99
C PRO A 166 -0.49 -23.52 0.73
N GLU A 167 -1.63 -22.83 0.89
CA GLU A 167 -2.55 -22.51 -0.20
C GLU A 167 -2.15 -21.28 -1.01
N GLN A 168 -0.96 -20.72 -0.78
CA GLN A 168 -0.43 -19.54 -1.48
C GLN A 168 -1.34 -18.31 -1.36
N ILE A 169 -2.16 -18.23 -0.30
CA ILE A 169 -3.00 -17.06 -0.01
C ILE A 169 -2.09 -15.95 0.54
N ASN A 170 -2.22 -14.76 -0.02
CA ASN A 170 -1.58 -13.56 0.52
C ASN A 170 -2.42 -13.04 1.71
N ILE A 171 -2.33 -13.74 2.84
CA ILE A 171 -3.14 -13.48 4.05
C ILE A 171 -3.02 -12.00 4.48
N PRO A 172 -1.83 -11.39 4.59
CA PRO A 172 -1.72 -9.99 5.00
C PRO A 172 -2.46 -9.05 4.06
N GLU A 173 -2.36 -9.24 2.74
CA GLU A 173 -3.03 -8.35 1.79
C GLU A 173 -4.56 -8.53 1.83
N VAL A 174 -5.07 -9.76 1.95
CA VAL A 174 -6.51 -10.00 2.13
C VAL A 174 -7.01 -9.27 3.38
N LEU A 175 -6.33 -9.43 4.52
CA LEU A 175 -6.74 -8.80 5.77
C LEU A 175 -6.51 -7.28 5.78
N ARG A 176 -5.55 -6.76 4.99
CA ARG A 176 -5.42 -5.32 4.75
C ARG A 176 -6.67 -4.76 4.06
N LEU A 177 -7.13 -5.41 2.99
CA LEU A 177 -8.35 -4.99 2.29
C LEU A 177 -9.59 -5.08 3.20
N ARG A 178 -9.67 -6.11 4.05
CA ARG A 178 -10.70 -6.21 5.11
C ARG A 178 -10.65 -5.01 6.06
N ASN A 179 -9.48 -4.70 6.61
CA ASN A 179 -9.32 -3.59 7.54
C ASN A 179 -9.77 -2.26 6.88
N LEU A 180 -9.39 -2.00 5.64
CA LEU A 180 -9.79 -0.78 4.92
C LEU A 180 -11.31 -0.73 4.68
N ALA A 181 -11.90 -1.85 4.27
CA ALA A 181 -13.34 -1.94 4.04
C ALA A 181 -14.13 -1.64 5.32
N LEU A 182 -13.73 -2.22 6.46
CA LEU A 182 -14.45 -2.09 7.72
C LEU A 182 -14.14 -0.79 8.48
N ALA A 183 -12.89 -0.31 8.45
CA ALA A 183 -12.49 0.89 9.20
C ALA A 183 -12.84 2.20 8.49
N PHE A 184 -12.89 2.20 7.14
CA PHE A 184 -13.01 3.43 6.36
C PHE A 184 -14.07 3.37 5.26
N ASP A 185 -14.91 2.33 5.24
CA ASP A 185 -15.92 2.11 4.19
C ASP A 185 -15.30 1.99 2.77
N MET A 186 -14.05 1.54 2.67
CA MET A 186 -13.33 1.39 1.39
C MET A 186 -13.65 0.07 0.68
N VAL A 187 -14.92 -0.34 0.69
CA VAL A 187 -15.38 -1.64 0.15
C VAL A 187 -15.14 -1.75 -1.36
N GLU A 188 -15.42 -0.70 -2.14
CA GLU A 188 -15.23 -0.74 -3.59
C GLU A 188 -13.75 -0.79 -3.98
N PHE A 189 -12.86 -0.11 -3.23
CA PHE A 189 -11.41 -0.27 -3.38
C PHE A 189 -10.99 -1.71 -3.03
N GLY A 190 -11.53 -2.26 -1.94
CA GLY A 190 -11.34 -3.65 -1.54
C GLY A 190 -11.71 -4.63 -2.66
N LYS A 191 -12.89 -4.49 -3.25
CA LYS A 191 -13.36 -5.30 -4.40
C LYS A 191 -12.45 -5.18 -5.61
N TYR A 192 -12.06 -3.94 -5.97
CA TYR A 192 -11.13 -3.67 -7.07
C TYR A 192 -9.80 -4.41 -6.89
N ARG A 193 -9.19 -4.32 -5.70
CA ARG A 193 -7.92 -5.00 -5.40
C ARG A 193 -8.07 -6.50 -5.26
N TYR A 194 -9.15 -6.98 -4.65
CA TYR A 194 -9.40 -8.41 -4.46
C TYR A 194 -9.54 -9.16 -5.79
N LYS A 195 -10.12 -8.52 -6.81
CA LYS A 195 -10.21 -9.08 -8.18
C LYS A 195 -8.83 -9.39 -8.79
N MET A 196 -7.79 -8.68 -8.36
CA MET A 196 -6.45 -8.80 -8.93
C MET A 196 -5.70 -10.04 -8.46
N PHE A 197 -6.11 -10.65 -7.33
CA PHE A 197 -5.56 -11.94 -6.93
C PHE A 197 -5.70 -12.94 -8.07
N GLU A 198 -4.60 -13.66 -8.35
CA GLU A 198 -4.43 -14.63 -9.45
C GLU A 198 -4.31 -14.03 -10.86
N ASN A 199 -4.61 -12.73 -11.04
CA ASN A 199 -4.70 -12.09 -12.37
C ASN A 199 -3.63 -11.01 -12.62
N ALA A 200 -2.76 -10.76 -11.64
CA ALA A 200 -1.83 -9.63 -11.64
C ALA A 200 -0.37 -10.07 -11.40
N ASP A 201 -0.02 -11.25 -11.92
CA ASP A 201 1.33 -11.83 -11.93
C ASP A 201 2.11 -11.59 -10.63
N HIS A 202 3.37 -11.14 -10.75
CA HIS A 202 4.28 -10.94 -9.63
C HIS A 202 4.07 -9.61 -8.88
N TRP A 203 3.29 -8.67 -9.40
CA TRP A 203 3.12 -7.33 -8.81
C TRP A 203 1.93 -7.24 -7.85
N PHE A 204 1.00 -8.19 -7.94
CA PHE A 204 -0.06 -8.39 -6.94
C PHE A 204 -0.40 -9.88 -6.81
N GLY A 205 0.54 -10.61 -6.19
CA GLY A 205 0.48 -12.07 -6.09
C GLY A 205 -0.39 -12.60 -4.94
N GLY A 206 -0.77 -13.86 -5.08
CA GLY A 206 -1.51 -14.65 -4.09
C GLY A 206 -2.83 -15.19 -4.62
N ARG A 207 -3.27 -16.31 -4.05
CA ARG A 207 -4.58 -16.91 -4.31
C ARG A 207 -5.67 -16.22 -3.48
N LYS A 208 -6.90 -16.27 -3.98
CA LYS A 208 -8.07 -15.73 -3.28
C LYS A 208 -8.30 -16.45 -1.95
N ALA A 209 -8.94 -15.76 -1.02
CA ALA A 209 -9.16 -16.27 0.34
C ALA A 209 -10.07 -17.53 0.40
N ILE A 210 -10.93 -17.74 -0.60
CA ILE A 210 -11.80 -18.93 -0.73
C ILE A 210 -11.02 -20.25 -0.77
N TYR A 211 -9.75 -20.24 -1.17
CA TYR A 211 -8.92 -21.44 -1.19
C TYR A 211 -8.42 -21.88 0.19
N CYS A 212 -8.77 -21.17 1.26
CA CYS A 212 -8.39 -21.55 2.61
C CYS A 212 -8.93 -22.95 2.96
N THR A 213 -8.04 -23.89 3.26
CA THR A 213 -8.42 -25.27 3.65
C THR A 213 -8.66 -25.43 5.15
N LYS A 214 -8.60 -24.33 5.92
CA LYS A 214 -8.65 -24.34 7.39
C LYS A 214 -7.57 -25.24 8.02
N CYS A 215 -6.39 -25.33 7.40
CA CYS A 215 -5.25 -26.09 7.92
C CYS A 215 -4.65 -25.51 9.22
N ASN A 216 -5.00 -24.27 9.57
CA ASN A 216 -4.60 -23.57 10.80
C ASN A 216 -3.09 -23.31 10.98
N GLU A 217 -2.24 -23.55 9.98
CA GLU A 217 -0.80 -23.28 10.08
C GLU A 217 -0.43 -21.81 10.35
N CYS A 218 -1.31 -20.88 9.96
CA CYS A 218 -1.13 -19.45 10.19
C CYS A 218 -1.39 -19.03 11.65
N LEU A 219 -2.25 -19.76 12.37
CA LEU A 219 -2.69 -19.41 13.73
C LEU A 219 -1.53 -19.32 14.74
N PRO A 220 -0.66 -20.33 14.89
CA PRO A 220 0.43 -20.27 15.88
C PRO A 220 1.49 -19.20 15.57
N ARG A 221 1.48 -18.61 14.36
CA ARG A 221 2.40 -17.54 13.96
C ARG A 221 1.82 -16.14 14.14
N CYS A 222 0.51 -16.01 14.38
CA CYS A 222 -0.17 -14.73 14.48
C CYS A 222 -0.02 -14.14 15.88
N PRO A 223 0.71 -13.01 16.06
CA PRO A 223 0.87 -12.41 17.39
C PRO A 223 -0.41 -11.76 17.92
N GLU A 224 -1.36 -11.44 17.03
CA GLU A 224 -2.66 -10.85 17.39
C GLU A 224 -3.73 -11.92 17.69
N GLU A 225 -3.36 -13.21 17.67
CA GLU A 225 -4.26 -14.35 17.95
C GLU A 225 -5.55 -14.37 17.12
N LEU A 226 -5.50 -13.84 15.89
CA LEU A 226 -6.66 -13.77 15.01
C LEU A 226 -7.15 -15.15 14.61
N ASN A 227 -8.48 -15.29 14.50
CA ASN A 227 -9.09 -16.42 13.79
C ASN A 227 -8.99 -16.22 12.26
N ILE A 228 -7.77 -16.33 11.74
CA ILE A 228 -7.44 -16.03 10.33
C ILE A 228 -8.37 -16.75 9.34
N PRO A 229 -8.65 -18.06 9.46
CA PRO A 229 -9.54 -18.74 8.52
C PRO A 229 -10.92 -18.10 8.43
N VAL A 230 -11.54 -17.75 9.57
CA VAL A 230 -12.85 -17.08 9.59
C VAL A 230 -12.78 -15.73 8.88
N LEU A 231 -11.77 -14.91 9.25
CA LEU A 231 -11.59 -13.59 8.64
C LEU A 231 -11.35 -13.67 7.12
N LEU A 232 -10.64 -14.70 6.66
CA LEU A 232 -10.41 -14.94 5.22
C LEU A 232 -11.71 -15.21 4.47
N PHE A 233 -12.60 -16.06 5.00
CA PHE A 233 -13.89 -16.34 4.38
C PHE A 233 -14.81 -15.12 4.41
N GLU A 234 -14.95 -14.45 5.56
CA GLU A 234 -15.72 -13.20 5.66
C GLU A 234 -15.24 -12.14 4.66
N THR A 235 -13.93 -12.04 4.47
CA THR A 235 -13.35 -11.09 3.51
C THR A 235 -13.63 -11.50 2.07
N HIS A 236 -13.61 -12.81 1.76
CA HIS A 236 -14.03 -13.30 0.44
C HIS A 236 -15.47 -12.91 0.15
N ASP A 237 -16.38 -13.21 1.07
CA ASP A 237 -17.82 -12.95 0.88
C ASP A 237 -18.10 -11.45 0.74
N MET A 238 -17.36 -10.60 1.45
CA MET A 238 -17.51 -9.14 1.37
C MET A 238 -16.95 -8.53 0.07
N LEU A 239 -15.80 -9.03 -0.42
CA LEU A 239 -15.03 -8.37 -1.49
C LEU A 239 -15.08 -9.10 -2.84
N TYR A 240 -15.53 -10.34 -2.89
CA TYR A 240 -15.72 -11.06 -4.13
C TYR A 240 -17.06 -10.65 -4.77
N LYS A 241 -17.02 -10.36 -6.07
CA LYS A 241 -18.20 -10.29 -6.93
C LYS A 241 -18.00 -11.32 -8.03
N GLU A 242 -18.96 -12.23 -8.19
CA GLU A 242 -18.96 -13.18 -9.30
C GLU A 242 -18.99 -12.40 -10.62
N GLU A 243 -18.10 -12.72 -11.55
CA GLU A 243 -18.14 -12.07 -12.85
C GLU A 243 -19.35 -12.58 -13.61
N GLY A 244 -20.33 -11.71 -13.85
CA GLY A 244 -21.23 -11.90 -14.97
C GLY A 244 -20.37 -12.07 -16.22
N LYS A 245 -20.51 -13.19 -16.94
CA LYS A 245 -19.83 -13.41 -18.23
C LYS A 245 -19.90 -12.11 -19.01
N LYS A 246 -18.75 -11.53 -19.38
CA LYS A 246 -18.70 -10.50 -20.41
C LYS A 246 -19.39 -11.08 -21.64
N LYS A 247 -20.65 -10.72 -21.87
CA LYS A 247 -21.27 -10.84 -23.18
C LYS A 247 -20.52 -9.84 -24.04
N TRP A 248 -19.45 -10.29 -24.65
CA TRP A 248 -19.08 -9.74 -25.95
C TRP A 248 -20.25 -10.11 -26.86
N SER A 249 -21.13 -9.15 -27.10
CA SER A 249 -22.12 -9.23 -28.16
C SER A 249 -21.62 -8.32 -29.28
N ASP A 250 -21.13 -9.00 -30.32
CA ASP A 250 -20.99 -8.63 -31.74
C ASP A 250 -20.63 -7.18 -32.11
#